data_AF-A0A084G4P8-F1
#
_entry.id   AF-A0A084G4P8-F1
#
_cell.length_a   1.000
_cell.length_b   1.000
_cell.length_c   1.000
_cell.angle_alpha   90.00
_cell.angle_beta   90.00
_cell.angle_gamma   90.00
#
_symmetry.space_group_name_H-M   'P 1'
#
loop_
_entity.id
_entity.type
_entity.pdbx_description
1 polymer ?
#
loop_
_entity_poly.entity_id
_entity_poly.type
_entity_poly.pdbx_seq_one_letter_code
_entity_poly.pdbx_strand_id
1 'polypeptide(L)'
;MVDHPDQLEYAKALWEASGHPPLVFMKVDGGYHRSGVVPQSPISVDILAKLFQLDNEGVIKFHGLYIHAGHSYDAREDWQALKFLLEEFTVLGQFADSFQEGQPPRPLILSVGASPTATSLQHPCLTQSNESASCSHKDSEICREILNRLQDLKSKGYRLEAHAGVYPTLDLQQLSTHARSPDLLSSDDIGISILVDVVSLYPGRGPDGTTEALIDAGCLGLGREPCKDMGGEKSRHYNGWGLVAPWPEAGLSIPPPTSEFPAVHGGWQVVKVSQEHGVLGWKGDRTDEVPLKVGQRVRIWPNHSCIAGACYDWYLIVDSRKEESRNIVVDVWPRWRAPVAYVATSPDYPLQQSCHIPNFHSLDKYFAFPISIMKPILAAFILSTCSPACSLVLGLNIFRYIGDVQLPLMPPIDKPHHQQPPPQGQGEVILSDVMGRDKSINVFAGFTRDVECIEARLDDSKVNTTVLAPLNSAIEKLPRKPWEDPRDYGALGADAYEGEDGLERAQRNLRRFVEAHIVPRSPWPENDKAQVVGGGRDIWWESQGNKKILKPDNIEVVNVASSVSNGEVWIINGVVNYA
;
A
#
# COMPACT_ATOMS: atom_id res chain seq x y z
N MET A 1 -13.02 18.66 -2.17
CA MET A 1 -12.43 18.57 -3.52
C MET A 1 -13.45 17.89 -4.41
N VAL A 2 -13.49 18.23 -5.69
CA VAL A 2 -14.37 17.59 -6.67
C VAL A 2 -13.63 17.24 -7.96
N ASP A 3 -13.99 16.12 -8.57
CA ASP A 3 -13.54 15.60 -9.87
C ASP A 3 -14.64 14.84 -10.61
N HIS A 4 -15.87 14.80 -10.08
CA HIS A 4 -17.02 14.16 -10.70
C HIS A 4 -18.26 15.08 -10.64
N PRO A 5 -19.12 15.14 -11.68
CA PRO A 5 -20.30 16.01 -11.68
C PRO A 5 -21.24 15.78 -10.49
N ASP A 6 -21.49 14.51 -10.13
CA ASP A 6 -22.38 14.16 -9.02
C ASP A 6 -21.93 14.72 -7.67
N GLN A 7 -20.64 15.04 -7.51
CA GLN A 7 -20.14 15.63 -6.27
C GLN A 7 -20.64 17.06 -6.05
N LEU A 8 -21.08 17.75 -7.11
CA LEU A 8 -21.62 19.11 -7.04
C LEU A 8 -22.98 19.14 -6.33
N GLU A 9 -23.80 18.09 -6.49
CA GLU A 9 -25.06 17.95 -5.76
C GLU A 9 -24.82 17.84 -4.25
N TYR A 10 -23.76 17.12 -3.84
CA TYR A 10 -23.38 17.06 -2.43
C TYR A 10 -22.79 18.38 -1.91
N ALA A 11 -22.06 19.13 -2.74
CA ALA A 11 -21.60 20.48 -2.37
C ALA A 11 -22.78 21.42 -2.11
N LYS A 12 -23.83 21.33 -2.92
CA LYS A 12 -25.09 22.06 -2.70
C LYS A 12 -25.80 21.60 -1.42
N ALA A 13 -25.93 20.30 -1.20
CA ALA A 13 -26.54 19.76 0.02
C ALA A 13 -25.79 20.21 1.29
N LEU A 14 -24.46 20.32 1.24
CA LEU A 14 -23.66 20.86 2.35
C LEU A 14 -23.97 22.35 2.62
N TRP A 15 -24.13 23.16 1.58
CA TRP A 15 -24.55 24.55 1.72
C TRP A 15 -25.96 24.65 2.32
N GLU A 16 -26.93 23.88 1.82
CA GLU A 16 -28.30 23.86 2.34
C GLU A 16 -28.36 23.45 3.82
N ALA A 17 -27.56 22.46 4.22
CA ALA A 17 -27.52 21.98 5.59
C ALA A 17 -26.78 22.92 6.56
N SER A 18 -25.71 23.58 6.09
CA SER A 18 -24.85 24.40 6.96
C SER A 18 -25.14 25.90 6.91
N GLY A 19 -25.82 26.39 5.87
CA GLY A 19 -25.93 27.81 5.55
C GLY A 19 -24.62 28.45 5.07
N HIS A 20 -23.56 27.66 4.88
CA HIS A 20 -22.22 28.15 4.53
C HIS A 20 -21.75 27.54 3.21
N PRO A 21 -21.44 28.37 2.18
CA PRO A 21 -20.96 27.86 0.90
C PRO A 21 -19.61 27.14 1.07
N PRO A 22 -19.50 25.86 0.70
CA PRO A 22 -18.25 25.11 0.85
C PRO A 22 -17.17 25.68 -0.09
N LEU A 23 -15.93 25.65 0.38
CA LEU A 23 -14.76 26.04 -0.41
C LEU A 23 -14.30 24.82 -1.24
N VAL A 24 -14.33 24.95 -2.56
CA VAL A 24 -14.18 23.81 -3.49
C VAL A 24 -12.94 23.95 -4.36
N PHE A 25 -12.04 22.99 -4.27
CA PHE A 25 -11.04 22.73 -5.30
C PHE A 25 -11.55 21.72 -6.32
N MET A 26 -11.28 21.96 -7.60
CA MET A 26 -11.37 20.94 -8.63
C MET A 26 -10.06 20.16 -8.69
N LYS A 27 -10.12 18.84 -8.53
CA LYS A 27 -8.95 17.97 -8.61
C LYS A 27 -8.65 17.66 -10.07
N VAL A 28 -7.40 17.90 -10.47
CA VAL A 28 -6.90 17.66 -11.83
C VAL A 28 -5.93 16.49 -11.80
N ASP A 29 -6.03 15.61 -12.80
CA ASP A 29 -5.07 14.54 -13.03
C ASP A 29 -3.79 15.11 -13.68
N GLY A 30 -2.67 14.93 -12.98
CA GLY A 30 -1.34 15.33 -13.41
C GLY A 30 -0.57 14.25 -14.17
N GLY A 31 -1.23 13.16 -14.59
CA GLY A 31 -0.61 12.01 -15.26
C GLY A 31 -0.27 10.84 -14.33
N TYR A 32 -0.53 10.96 -13.03
CA TYR A 32 -0.39 9.83 -12.10
C TYR A 32 -1.61 8.89 -12.12
N HIS A 33 -2.74 9.34 -12.69
CA HIS A 33 -3.96 8.55 -12.84
C HIS A 33 -4.57 8.01 -11.53
N ARG A 34 -4.25 8.61 -10.38
CA ARG A 34 -4.88 8.24 -9.08
C ARG A 34 -6.29 8.80 -8.91
N SER A 35 -6.47 10.06 -9.27
CA SER A 35 -7.70 10.84 -9.02
C SER A 35 -7.62 12.15 -9.79
N GLY A 36 -8.76 12.80 -10.03
CA GLY A 36 -8.83 14.05 -10.74
C GLY A 36 -9.27 13.90 -12.19
N VAL A 37 -9.75 15.00 -12.75
CA VAL A 37 -10.19 15.04 -14.14
C VAL A 37 -9.00 15.17 -15.08
N VAL A 38 -9.10 14.55 -16.26
CA VAL A 38 -8.18 14.82 -17.36
C VAL A 38 -8.45 16.24 -17.88
N PRO A 39 -7.44 17.13 -17.93
CA PRO A 39 -7.59 18.49 -18.46
C PRO A 39 -8.24 18.50 -19.85
N GLN A 40 -9.13 19.46 -20.09
CA GLN A 40 -9.83 19.68 -21.38
C GLN A 40 -10.68 18.50 -21.89
N SER A 41 -10.86 17.45 -21.08
CA SER A 41 -11.87 16.41 -21.36
C SER A 41 -13.29 16.99 -21.29
N PRO A 42 -14.28 16.42 -22.01
CA PRO A 42 -15.67 16.89 -21.94
C PRO A 42 -16.22 16.97 -20.50
N ILE A 43 -15.85 16.01 -19.65
CA ILE A 43 -16.26 15.96 -18.24
C ILE A 43 -15.61 17.12 -17.46
N SER A 44 -14.32 17.38 -17.67
CA SER A 44 -13.63 18.49 -16.98
C SER A 44 -14.23 19.85 -17.31
N VAL A 45 -14.64 20.06 -18.57
CA VAL A 45 -15.27 21.31 -19.03
C VAL A 45 -16.68 21.46 -18.45
N ASP A 46 -17.48 20.38 -18.42
CA ASP A 46 -18.82 20.39 -17.82
C ASP A 46 -18.79 20.70 -16.32
N ILE A 47 -17.90 20.02 -15.57
CA ILE A 47 -17.73 20.28 -14.13
C ILE A 47 -17.35 21.74 -13.90
N LEU A 48 -16.41 22.26 -14.68
CA LEU A 48 -15.94 23.63 -14.52
C LEU A 48 -17.06 24.66 -14.79
N ALA A 49 -17.83 24.48 -15.86
CA ALA A 49 -18.96 25.35 -16.17
C ALA A 49 -19.98 25.37 -15.02
N LYS A 50 -20.29 24.20 -14.44
CA LYS A 50 -21.16 24.09 -13.27
C LYS A 50 -20.56 24.71 -12.02
N LEU A 51 -19.25 24.58 -11.79
CA LEU A 51 -18.56 25.23 -10.68
C LEU A 51 -18.68 26.76 -10.76
N PHE A 52 -18.54 27.36 -11.94
CA PHE A 52 -18.74 28.79 -12.14
C PHE A 52 -20.18 29.21 -11.90
N GLN A 53 -21.15 28.45 -12.41
CA GLN A 53 -22.56 28.71 -12.15
C GLN A 53 -22.86 28.70 -10.64
N LEU A 54 -22.46 27.65 -9.93
CA LEU A 54 -22.72 27.49 -8.50
C LEU A 54 -21.99 28.52 -7.63
N ASP A 55 -20.80 29.00 -8.06
CA ASP A 55 -20.09 30.10 -7.40
C ASP A 55 -20.85 31.42 -7.54
N ASN A 56 -21.35 31.72 -8.75
CA ASN A 56 -22.13 32.92 -9.03
C ASN A 56 -23.48 32.93 -8.30
N GLU A 57 -24.09 31.76 -8.13
CA GLU A 57 -25.31 31.58 -7.31
C GLU A 57 -25.03 31.67 -5.80
N GLY A 58 -23.75 31.68 -5.39
CA GLY A 58 -23.35 31.72 -3.98
C GLY A 58 -23.55 30.39 -3.25
N VAL A 59 -23.77 29.29 -3.97
CA VAL A 59 -23.95 27.94 -3.41
C VAL A 59 -22.60 27.36 -2.97
N ILE A 60 -21.53 27.63 -3.72
CA ILE A 60 -20.16 27.23 -3.38
C ILE A 60 -19.21 28.42 -3.44
N LYS A 61 -17.96 28.20 -3.01
CA LYS A 61 -16.81 29.04 -3.32
C LYS A 61 -15.80 28.23 -4.12
N PHE A 62 -15.79 28.34 -5.45
CA PHE A 62 -14.82 27.67 -6.32
C PHE A 62 -13.37 28.17 -6.12
N HIS A 63 -12.63 27.59 -5.19
CA HIS A 63 -11.35 28.09 -4.72
C HIS A 63 -10.23 28.06 -5.75
N GLY A 64 -10.22 27.04 -6.60
CA GLY A 64 -9.22 26.87 -7.64
C GLY A 64 -9.00 25.42 -8.04
N LEU A 65 -7.81 25.14 -8.57
CA LEU A 65 -7.40 23.84 -9.07
C LEU A 65 -6.38 23.19 -8.13
N TYR A 66 -6.44 21.87 -8.03
CA TYR A 66 -5.57 21.08 -7.16
C TYR A 66 -5.00 19.88 -7.92
N ILE A 67 -3.69 19.67 -7.86
CA ILE A 67 -2.96 18.54 -8.44
C ILE A 67 -2.06 17.90 -7.37
N HIS A 68 -1.64 16.65 -7.57
CA HIS A 68 -0.71 15.99 -6.66
C HIS A 68 0.12 14.98 -7.46
N ALA A 69 1.40 15.26 -7.64
CA ALA A 69 2.34 14.39 -8.34
C ALA A 69 2.77 13.19 -7.46
N GLY A 70 1.92 12.17 -7.38
CA GLY A 70 2.25 10.93 -6.66
C GLY A 70 3.45 10.18 -7.25
N HIS A 71 3.69 10.31 -8.56
CA HIS A 71 4.87 9.74 -9.24
C HIS A 71 6.20 10.42 -8.85
N SER A 72 6.17 11.58 -8.18
CA SER A 72 7.40 12.26 -7.75
C SER A 72 8.21 11.50 -6.70
N TYR A 73 7.61 10.47 -6.07
CA TYR A 73 8.31 9.55 -5.17
C TYR A 73 9.28 8.61 -5.91
N ASP A 74 9.20 8.56 -7.24
CA ASP A 74 10.13 7.82 -8.11
C ASP A 74 11.32 8.67 -8.57
N ALA A 75 11.38 9.96 -8.21
CA ALA A 75 12.55 10.80 -8.47
C ALA A 75 13.81 10.21 -7.81
N ARG A 76 14.97 10.31 -8.47
CA ARG A 76 16.27 9.89 -7.92
C ARG A 76 17.34 10.96 -8.00
N GLU A 77 16.97 12.16 -8.44
CA GLU A 77 17.83 13.33 -8.54
C GLU A 77 17.03 14.58 -8.16
N ASP A 78 17.69 15.59 -7.59
CA ASP A 78 17.06 16.80 -7.08
C ASP A 78 16.31 17.60 -8.16
N TRP A 79 16.88 17.72 -9.35
CA TRP A 79 16.25 18.38 -10.49
C TRP A 79 15.01 17.64 -11.00
N GLN A 80 14.89 16.32 -10.81
CA GLN A 80 13.74 15.54 -11.27
C GLN A 80 12.48 15.89 -10.46
N ALA A 81 12.61 16.01 -9.13
CA ALA A 81 11.51 16.46 -8.28
C ALA A 81 11.05 17.89 -8.63
N LEU A 82 12.02 18.77 -8.96
CA LEU A 82 11.72 20.13 -9.40
C LEU A 82 11.05 20.17 -10.79
N LYS A 83 11.42 19.25 -11.67
CA LYS A 83 10.77 19.08 -12.97
C LYS A 83 9.31 18.65 -12.82
N PHE A 84 9.02 17.69 -11.95
CA PHE A 84 7.63 17.32 -11.64
C PHE A 84 6.84 18.52 -11.09
N LEU A 85 7.44 19.35 -10.24
CA LEU A 85 6.79 20.58 -9.77
C LEU A 85 6.47 21.56 -10.91
N LEU A 86 7.40 21.74 -11.85
CA LEU A 86 7.18 22.57 -13.05
C LEU A 86 6.05 22.02 -13.91
N GLU A 87 5.99 20.70 -14.10
CA GLU A 87 4.93 20.02 -14.84
C GLU A 87 3.57 20.22 -14.17
N GLU A 88 3.47 20.07 -12.85
CA GLU A 88 2.25 20.33 -12.07
C GLU A 88 1.72 21.76 -12.31
N PHE A 89 2.58 22.78 -12.18
CA PHE A 89 2.18 24.16 -12.45
C PHE A 89 1.84 24.42 -13.92
N THR A 90 2.53 23.76 -14.84
CA THR A 90 2.28 23.91 -16.28
C THR A 90 0.92 23.33 -16.66
N VAL A 91 0.58 22.14 -16.16
CA VAL A 91 -0.73 21.50 -16.39
C VAL A 91 -1.85 22.36 -15.80
N LEU A 92 -1.73 22.78 -14.53
CA LEU A 92 -2.76 23.62 -13.92
C LEU A 92 -2.90 24.98 -14.61
N GLY A 93 -1.79 25.60 -14.99
CA GLY A 93 -1.77 26.87 -15.69
C GLY A 93 -2.43 26.80 -17.06
N GLN A 94 -2.04 25.83 -17.89
CA GLN A 94 -2.64 25.62 -19.21
C GLN A 94 -4.12 25.28 -19.11
N PHE A 95 -4.52 24.50 -18.11
CA PHE A 95 -5.93 24.21 -17.89
C PHE A 95 -6.68 25.48 -17.49
N ALA A 96 -6.20 26.24 -16.51
CA ALA A 96 -6.82 27.50 -16.10
C ALA A 96 -6.93 28.54 -17.23
N ASP A 97 -5.91 28.60 -18.10
CA ASP A 97 -5.89 29.50 -19.26
C ASP A 97 -6.92 29.10 -20.34
N SER A 98 -7.33 27.83 -20.38
CA SER A 98 -8.33 27.34 -21.34
C SER A 98 -9.75 27.83 -21.05
N PHE A 99 -10.00 28.44 -19.89
CA PHE A 99 -11.32 28.93 -19.49
C PHE A 99 -11.25 30.29 -18.80
N GLN A 100 -11.31 31.37 -19.57
CA GLN A 100 -11.32 32.73 -18.99
C GLN A 100 -12.74 33.25 -18.73
N GLU A 101 -13.72 32.77 -19.49
CA GLU A 101 -15.11 33.21 -19.40
C GLU A 101 -15.80 32.59 -18.17
N GLY A 102 -16.48 33.42 -17.38
CA GLY A 102 -17.21 32.98 -16.19
C GLY A 102 -16.36 32.72 -14.96
N GLN A 103 -15.03 32.98 -15.00
CA GLN A 103 -14.19 32.89 -13.81
C GLN A 103 -14.69 33.83 -12.70
N PRO A 104 -14.58 33.40 -11.43
CA PRO A 104 -14.95 34.27 -10.32
C PRO A 104 -14.02 35.49 -10.26
N PRO A 105 -14.49 36.65 -9.78
CA PRO A 105 -13.70 37.90 -9.73
C PRO A 105 -12.51 37.83 -8.76
N ARG A 106 -12.45 36.77 -7.94
CA ARG A 106 -11.39 36.52 -6.96
C ARG A 106 -10.32 35.63 -7.57
N PRO A 107 -9.04 35.83 -7.22
CA PRO A 107 -7.94 34.97 -7.66
C PRO A 107 -8.20 33.49 -7.38
N LEU A 108 -8.10 32.65 -8.41
CA LEU A 108 -8.08 31.20 -8.26
C LEU A 108 -6.73 30.74 -7.69
N ILE A 109 -6.76 29.73 -6.82
CA ILE A 109 -5.55 29.08 -6.31
C ILE A 109 -5.16 27.92 -7.22
N LEU A 110 -3.90 27.88 -7.65
CA LEU A 110 -3.27 26.71 -8.26
C LEU A 110 -2.45 26.04 -7.17
N SER A 111 -3.00 24.95 -6.62
CA SER A 111 -2.39 24.18 -5.53
C SER A 111 -1.75 22.93 -6.09
N VAL A 112 -0.43 22.84 -5.99
CA VAL A 112 0.39 21.73 -6.49
C VAL A 112 1.16 21.10 -5.34
N GLY A 113 1.64 19.87 -5.50
CA GLY A 113 2.65 19.36 -4.58
C GLY A 113 2.49 17.92 -4.15
N ALA A 114 3.65 17.30 -3.97
CA ALA A 114 3.89 16.23 -3.02
C ALA A 114 5.10 16.64 -2.18
N SER A 115 5.43 15.89 -1.13
CA SER A 115 6.60 16.25 -0.32
C SER A 115 7.91 16.34 -1.13
N PRO A 116 8.20 15.44 -2.11
CA PRO A 116 9.35 15.61 -3.00
C PRO A 116 9.28 16.91 -3.82
N THR A 117 8.17 17.16 -4.52
CA THR A 117 8.06 18.34 -5.39
C THR A 117 8.04 19.65 -4.59
N ALA A 118 7.30 19.74 -3.50
CA ALA A 118 7.23 20.95 -2.68
C ALA A 118 8.58 21.28 -2.01
N THR A 119 9.32 20.28 -1.52
CA THR A 119 10.62 20.51 -0.89
C THR A 119 11.72 20.82 -1.89
N SER A 120 11.57 20.42 -3.16
CA SER A 120 12.49 20.80 -4.24
C SER A 120 12.59 22.32 -4.45
N LEU A 121 11.64 23.12 -3.96
CA LEU A 121 11.75 24.59 -3.95
C LEU A 121 12.95 25.12 -3.14
N GLN A 122 13.55 24.27 -2.30
CA GLN A 122 14.77 24.59 -1.56
C GLN A 122 16.04 24.42 -2.39
N HIS A 123 15.94 24.07 -3.69
CA HIS A 123 17.07 23.86 -4.58
C HIS A 123 18.07 25.03 -4.52
N PRO A 124 19.39 24.79 -4.38
CA PRO A 124 20.39 25.85 -4.26
C PRO A 124 20.34 26.89 -5.40
N CYS A 125 20.11 26.44 -6.63
CA CYS A 125 19.97 27.31 -7.80
C CYS A 125 18.72 28.23 -7.78
N LEU A 126 17.75 27.97 -6.91
CA LEU A 126 16.59 28.85 -6.68
C LEU A 126 16.82 29.80 -5.49
N THR A 127 17.56 29.35 -4.48
CA THR A 127 17.65 30.02 -3.18
C THR A 127 18.93 30.82 -2.95
N GLN A 128 20.03 30.48 -3.63
CA GLN A 128 21.30 31.18 -3.51
C GLN A 128 21.45 32.22 -4.63
N SER A 129 21.81 33.45 -4.27
CA SER A 129 22.07 34.54 -5.20
C SER A 129 23.40 34.32 -5.95
N ASN A 130 23.34 33.71 -7.13
CA ASN A 130 24.28 33.73 -8.28
C ASN A 130 25.82 33.60 -8.11
N GLU A 131 26.41 33.58 -6.92
CA GLU A 131 27.89 33.57 -6.77
C GLU A 131 28.47 32.31 -6.12
N SER A 132 27.65 31.41 -5.54
CA SER A 132 28.14 30.22 -4.82
C SER A 132 27.53 28.87 -5.22
N ALA A 133 26.45 28.87 -6.01
CA ALA A 133 25.76 27.63 -6.35
C ALA A 133 26.46 26.92 -7.53
N SER A 134 27.10 25.78 -7.25
CA SER A 134 27.56 24.83 -8.27
C SER A 134 26.35 24.12 -8.88
N CYS A 135 25.64 24.78 -9.78
CA CYS A 135 24.51 24.21 -10.51
C CYS A 135 24.98 23.48 -11.76
N SER A 136 24.46 22.29 -12.02
CA SER A 136 24.60 21.67 -13.34
C SER A 136 23.87 22.53 -14.40
N HIS A 137 24.18 22.31 -15.68
CA HIS A 137 23.45 22.98 -16.77
C HIS A 137 21.96 22.63 -16.74
N LYS A 138 21.62 21.37 -16.43
CA LYS A 138 20.22 20.91 -16.32
C LYS A 138 19.50 21.61 -15.17
N ASP A 139 20.17 21.75 -14.02
CA ASP A 139 19.60 22.40 -12.83
C ASP A 139 19.30 23.87 -13.11
N SER A 140 20.24 24.55 -13.78
CA SER A 140 20.10 25.97 -14.13
C SER A 140 18.94 26.20 -15.10
N GLU A 141 18.74 25.30 -16.06
CA GLU A 141 17.65 25.38 -17.02
C GLU A 141 16.28 25.18 -16.34
N ILE A 142 16.11 24.11 -15.57
CA ILE A 142 14.83 23.83 -14.90
C ILE A 142 14.49 24.91 -13.86
N CYS A 143 15.49 25.44 -13.15
CA CYS A 143 15.29 26.53 -12.19
C CYS A 143 14.82 27.81 -12.89
N ARG A 144 15.41 28.15 -14.04
CA ARG A 144 14.95 29.29 -14.84
C ARG A 144 13.51 29.07 -15.34
N GLU A 145 13.18 27.86 -15.79
CA GLU A 145 11.85 27.54 -16.30
C GLU A 145 10.77 27.64 -15.23
N ILE A 146 11.02 27.09 -14.04
CA ILE A 146 10.06 27.21 -12.95
C ILE A 146 9.90 28.65 -12.47
N LEU A 147 10.98 29.43 -12.34
CA LEU A 147 10.87 30.85 -11.99
C LEU A 147 10.03 31.64 -13.01
N ASN A 148 10.28 31.41 -14.31
CA ASN A 148 9.49 32.03 -15.39
C ASN A 148 8.03 31.60 -15.33
N ARG A 149 7.74 30.31 -15.11
CA ARG A 149 6.38 29.79 -14.99
C ARG A 149 5.65 30.40 -13.79
N LEU A 150 6.29 30.46 -12.62
CA LEU A 150 5.70 31.06 -11.43
C LEU A 150 5.42 32.56 -11.63
N GLN A 151 6.31 33.28 -12.33
CA GLN A 151 6.11 34.69 -12.65
C GLN A 151 4.96 34.90 -13.66
N ASP A 152 4.89 34.08 -14.71
CA ASP A 152 3.79 34.08 -15.68
C ASP A 152 2.44 33.87 -15.00
N LEU A 153 2.29 32.83 -14.18
CA LEU A 153 1.04 32.52 -13.49
C LEU A 153 0.62 33.63 -12.50
N LYS A 154 1.58 34.22 -11.78
CA LYS A 154 1.30 35.38 -10.91
C LYS A 154 0.87 36.60 -11.72
N SER A 155 1.47 36.85 -12.88
CA SER A 155 1.10 37.97 -13.75
C SER A 155 -0.32 37.87 -14.29
N LYS A 156 -0.84 36.64 -14.42
CA LYS A 156 -2.23 36.32 -14.79
C LYS A 156 -3.22 36.43 -13.63
N GLY A 157 -2.75 36.77 -12.42
CA GLY A 157 -3.58 36.96 -11.22
C GLY A 157 -3.86 35.69 -10.43
N TYR A 158 -3.23 34.56 -10.75
CA TYR A 158 -3.36 33.34 -9.95
C TYR A 158 -2.60 33.42 -8.63
N ARG A 159 -3.15 32.79 -7.58
CA ARG A 159 -2.42 32.52 -6.34
C ARG A 159 -1.82 31.13 -6.41
N LEU A 160 -0.56 31.00 -6.01
CA LEU A 160 0.17 29.74 -6.10
C LEU A 160 0.37 29.16 -4.69
N GLU A 161 0.17 27.86 -4.56
CA GLU A 161 0.33 27.11 -3.32
C GLU A 161 1.11 25.82 -3.60
N ALA A 162 2.06 25.50 -2.73
CA ALA A 162 2.73 24.21 -2.71
C ALA A 162 2.33 23.47 -1.42
N HIS A 163 1.84 22.23 -1.54
CA HIS A 163 1.40 21.43 -0.39
C HIS A 163 2.26 20.17 -0.18
N ALA A 164 2.56 19.88 1.08
CA ALA A 164 3.33 18.73 1.52
C ALA A 164 2.85 18.25 2.90
N GLY A 165 3.06 16.97 3.20
CA GLY A 165 2.53 16.37 4.44
C GLY A 165 3.56 15.57 5.24
N VAL A 166 4.49 14.88 4.57
CA VAL A 166 5.43 13.97 5.25
C VAL A 166 6.69 14.68 5.74
N TYR A 167 6.96 15.89 5.22
CA TYR A 167 8.17 16.66 5.52
C TYR A 167 8.43 16.96 7.01
N PRO A 168 7.43 17.00 7.93
CA PRO A 168 7.71 17.21 9.35
C PRO A 168 8.41 16.04 10.03
N THR A 169 8.26 14.81 9.53
CA THR A 169 8.87 13.60 10.09
C THR A 169 9.87 12.94 9.16
N LEU A 170 9.67 13.08 7.85
CA LEU A 170 10.39 12.35 6.80
C LEU A 170 10.36 10.83 7.05
N ASP A 171 11.06 10.08 6.20
CA ASP A 171 11.22 8.63 6.27
C ASP A 171 12.24 8.18 5.24
N LEU A 172 12.51 6.87 5.19
CA LEU A 172 13.46 6.30 4.21
C LEU A 172 12.98 6.50 2.77
N GLN A 173 11.66 6.51 2.52
CA GLN A 173 11.16 6.80 1.18
C GLN A 173 11.51 8.24 0.78
N GLN A 174 11.40 9.23 1.66
CA GLN A 174 11.85 10.59 1.35
C GLN A 174 13.35 10.66 1.04
N LEU A 175 14.20 9.97 1.81
CA LEU A 175 15.63 9.89 1.50
C LEU A 175 15.87 9.31 0.11
N SER A 176 15.13 8.25 -0.26
CA SER A 176 15.27 7.58 -1.56
C SER A 176 14.93 8.45 -2.76
N THR A 177 14.21 9.55 -2.56
CA THR A 177 13.79 10.41 -3.68
C THR A 177 14.90 11.32 -4.19
N HIS A 178 15.92 11.56 -3.37
CA HIS A 178 16.95 12.59 -3.60
C HIS A 178 16.39 13.97 -4.02
N ALA A 179 15.16 14.31 -3.62
CA ALA A 179 14.49 15.55 -4.04
C ALA A 179 15.13 16.83 -3.49
N ARG A 180 16.12 16.68 -2.60
CA ARG A 180 16.90 17.76 -1.97
C ARG A 180 18.38 17.37 -1.99
N SER A 181 19.25 18.38 -2.04
CA SER A 181 20.69 18.16 -1.96
C SER A 181 21.07 17.51 -0.62
N PRO A 182 22.20 16.76 -0.55
CA PRO A 182 22.69 16.15 0.69
C PRO A 182 22.94 17.16 1.82
N ASP A 183 23.19 18.43 1.51
CA ASP A 183 23.34 19.51 2.50
C ASP A 183 22.02 19.89 3.19
N LEU A 184 20.88 19.55 2.58
CA LEU A 184 19.52 19.90 3.04
C LEU A 184 18.69 18.69 3.48
N LEU A 185 19.14 17.47 3.15
CA LEU A 185 18.46 16.23 3.49
C LEU A 185 19.48 15.12 3.74
N SER A 186 19.47 14.64 4.97
CA SER A 186 20.22 13.48 5.45
C SER A 186 19.32 12.60 6.33
N SER A 187 19.82 11.43 6.71
CA SER A 187 19.10 10.56 7.65
C SER A 187 18.88 11.17 9.03
N ASP A 188 19.68 12.16 9.42
CA ASP A 188 19.53 12.87 10.70
C ASP A 188 18.27 13.73 10.73
N ASP A 189 17.70 14.05 9.56
CA ASP A 189 16.44 14.78 9.43
C ASP A 189 15.20 13.88 9.64
N ILE A 190 15.37 12.55 9.70
CA ILE A 190 14.24 11.65 10.00
C ILE A 190 13.81 11.81 11.46
N GLY A 191 12.71 12.52 11.66
CA GLY A 191 12.12 12.85 12.95
C GLY A 191 11.24 11.76 13.57
N ILE A 192 11.16 10.57 12.98
CA ILE A 192 10.35 9.44 13.47
C ILE A 192 11.13 8.14 13.50
N SER A 193 11.00 7.38 14.59
CA SER A 193 11.50 6.01 14.66
C SER A 193 10.59 5.14 15.52
N ILE A 194 10.58 3.83 15.26
CA ILE A 194 9.85 2.84 16.03
C ILE A 194 10.85 2.17 16.98
N LEU A 195 10.58 2.25 18.28
CA LEU A 195 11.37 1.58 19.30
C LEU A 195 10.90 0.12 19.43
N VAL A 196 11.82 -0.83 19.25
CA VAL A 196 11.52 -2.28 19.25
C VAL A 196 12.53 -3.03 20.12
N ASP A 197 12.12 -4.15 20.69
CA ASP A 197 12.99 -5.06 21.45
C ASP A 197 13.46 -6.22 20.56
N VAL A 198 14.75 -6.55 20.65
CA VAL A 198 15.31 -7.79 20.08
C VAL A 198 14.86 -8.98 20.94
N VAL A 199 13.94 -9.78 20.44
CA VAL A 199 13.32 -10.91 21.15
C VAL A 199 14.18 -12.17 21.11
N SER A 200 14.87 -12.42 19.99
CA SER A 200 15.71 -13.61 19.83
C SER A 200 16.80 -13.38 18.79
N LEU A 201 17.88 -14.16 18.88
CA LEU A 201 18.99 -14.17 17.90
C LEU A 201 19.14 -15.57 17.31
N TYR A 202 19.46 -15.64 16.02
CA TYR A 202 19.72 -16.88 15.30
C TYR A 202 21.06 -16.76 14.54
N PRO A 203 22.21 -16.94 15.22
CA PRO A 203 23.51 -16.89 14.57
C PRO A 203 23.62 -17.95 13.47
N GLY A 204 24.16 -17.59 12.30
CA GLY A 204 24.34 -18.53 11.18
C GLY A 204 23.14 -18.67 10.24
N ARG A 205 22.00 -18.03 10.53
CA ARG A 205 20.78 -18.17 9.72
C ARG A 205 20.71 -17.20 8.54
N GLY A 206 21.40 -16.07 8.62
CA GLY A 206 21.48 -15.07 7.56
C GLY A 206 22.44 -15.47 6.44
N PRO A 207 22.46 -14.71 5.33
CA PRO A 207 23.41 -14.89 4.23
C PRO A 207 24.86 -14.90 4.74
N ASP A 208 25.70 -15.76 4.15
CA ASP A 208 27.13 -15.90 4.52
C ASP A 208 27.36 -16.19 6.02
N GLY A 209 26.35 -16.79 6.65
CA GLY A 209 26.33 -17.16 8.06
C GLY A 209 26.10 -16.00 9.03
N THR A 210 25.72 -14.82 8.55
CA THR A 210 25.35 -13.68 9.40
C THR A 210 24.20 -14.04 10.36
N THR A 211 24.00 -13.22 11.39
CA THR A 211 22.91 -13.44 12.35
C THR A 211 21.57 -12.92 11.78
N GLU A 212 20.48 -13.67 12.00
CA GLU A 212 19.12 -13.09 11.94
C GLU A 212 18.67 -12.75 13.37
N ALA A 213 18.02 -11.59 13.56
CA ALA A 213 17.43 -11.20 14.85
C ALA A 213 15.91 -11.05 14.71
N LEU A 214 15.16 -11.58 15.66
CA LEU A 214 13.70 -11.40 15.75
C LEU A 214 13.41 -10.15 16.58
N ILE A 215 12.54 -9.27 16.08
CA ILE A 215 12.04 -8.09 16.79
C ILE A 215 10.53 -8.18 17.01
N ASP A 216 10.04 -7.50 18.04
CA ASP A 216 8.63 -7.45 18.45
C ASP A 216 7.76 -6.44 17.67
N ALA A 217 8.21 -6.04 16.47
CA ALA A 217 7.43 -5.21 15.58
C ALA A 217 7.36 -5.81 14.18
N GLY A 218 6.13 -6.11 13.75
CA GLY A 218 5.81 -6.56 12.40
C GLY A 218 5.10 -5.47 11.58
N CYS A 219 4.25 -5.88 10.63
CA CYS A 219 3.52 -4.94 9.79
C CYS A 219 2.50 -4.09 10.57
N LEU A 220 2.04 -4.53 11.75
CA LEU A 220 1.24 -3.70 12.64
C LEU A 220 2.03 -2.64 13.40
N GLY A 221 3.36 -2.64 13.34
CA GLY A 221 4.20 -1.60 13.92
C GLY A 221 4.98 -0.78 12.88
N LEU A 222 5.28 -1.35 11.72
CA LEU A 222 6.14 -0.75 10.69
C LEU A 222 5.39 -0.40 9.40
N GLY A 223 4.20 -0.95 9.19
CA GLY A 223 3.56 -1.00 7.87
C GLY A 223 4.18 -2.07 6.96
N ARG A 224 3.71 -2.11 5.71
CA ARG A 224 4.25 -3.00 4.65
C ARG A 224 4.47 -2.23 3.35
N GLU A 225 5.11 -1.07 3.49
CA GLU A 225 5.42 -0.18 2.39
C GLU A 225 6.84 -0.45 1.88
N PRO A 226 7.02 -0.79 0.60
CA PRO A 226 8.35 -0.96 0.06
C PRO A 226 8.97 0.42 -0.23
N CYS A 227 10.25 0.58 0.10
CA CYS A 227 11.08 1.65 -0.45
C CYS A 227 11.92 1.00 -1.56
N LYS A 228 11.58 1.29 -2.82
CA LYS A 228 12.19 0.62 -3.98
C LYS A 228 13.18 1.55 -4.65
N ASP A 229 14.43 1.13 -4.73
CA ASP A 229 15.32 1.50 -5.83
C ASP A 229 16.21 0.29 -6.13
N MET A 230 16.35 -0.04 -7.41
CA MET A 230 17.05 -1.23 -7.86
C MET A 230 18.41 -0.78 -8.40
N GLY A 231 19.33 -0.49 -7.48
CA GLY A 231 20.74 -0.27 -7.82
C GLY A 231 21.33 -1.47 -8.58
N GLY A 232 22.46 -1.26 -9.27
CA GLY A 232 23.07 -2.30 -10.12
C GLY A 232 23.59 -3.52 -9.34
N GLU A 233 23.91 -3.38 -8.05
CA GLU A 233 24.47 -4.44 -7.21
C GLU A 233 23.46 -5.00 -6.22
N LYS A 234 22.89 -6.16 -6.54
CA LYS A 234 21.81 -6.80 -5.76
C LYS A 234 22.13 -7.09 -4.29
N SER A 235 23.41 -7.21 -3.94
CA SER A 235 23.86 -7.49 -2.57
C SER A 235 23.88 -6.24 -1.69
N ARG A 236 23.91 -5.04 -2.30
CA ARG A 236 24.10 -3.77 -1.60
C ARG A 236 22.86 -2.90 -1.59
N HIS A 237 21.85 -3.16 -2.42
CA HIS A 237 20.63 -2.35 -2.40
C HIS A 237 19.81 -2.56 -1.13
N TYR A 238 19.18 -1.49 -0.68
CA TYR A 238 18.16 -1.53 0.35
C TYR A 238 16.85 -2.08 -0.22
N ASN A 239 16.35 -3.18 0.34
CA ASN A 239 15.04 -3.75 0.01
C ASN A 239 14.25 -4.22 1.24
N GLY A 240 14.57 -3.63 2.40
CA GLY A 240 13.92 -3.95 3.66
C GLY A 240 12.57 -3.25 3.85
N TRP A 241 11.94 -3.55 4.98
CA TRP A 241 10.70 -2.94 5.49
C TRP A 241 10.96 -1.87 6.56
N GLY A 242 12.23 -1.55 6.80
CA GLY A 242 12.72 -0.61 7.78
C GLY A 242 14.24 -0.79 7.98
N LEU A 243 14.89 0.25 8.46
CA LEU A 243 16.33 0.28 8.70
C LEU A 243 16.60 0.52 10.19
N VAL A 244 17.54 -0.22 10.78
CA VAL A 244 17.97 0.09 12.15
C VAL A 244 18.75 1.40 12.13
N ALA A 245 18.22 2.40 12.84
CA ALA A 245 18.84 3.71 12.98
C ALA A 245 20.11 3.61 13.85
N PRO A 246 21.17 4.39 13.54
CA PRO A 246 22.31 4.55 14.43
C PRO A 246 21.86 4.98 15.84
N TRP A 247 22.43 4.37 16.87
CA TRP A 247 22.15 4.74 18.26
C TRP A 247 23.38 4.49 19.14
N PRO A 248 24.40 5.36 19.07
CA PRO A 248 25.66 5.19 19.79
C PRO A 248 25.47 5.01 21.31
N GLU A 249 24.51 5.71 21.90
CA GLU A 249 24.18 5.61 23.33
C GLU A 249 23.61 4.24 23.73
N ALA A 250 23.01 3.52 22.79
CA ALA A 250 22.57 2.13 22.95
C ALA A 250 23.64 1.11 22.51
N GLY A 251 24.86 1.57 22.20
CA GLY A 251 25.97 0.75 21.72
C GLY A 251 25.84 0.29 20.26
N LEU A 252 25.02 0.99 19.46
CA LEU A 252 24.76 0.65 18.06
C LEU A 252 25.45 1.65 17.12
N SER A 253 26.67 1.33 16.73
CA SER A 253 27.44 2.09 15.75
C SER A 253 27.29 1.47 14.36
N ILE A 254 26.22 1.84 13.65
CA ILE A 254 25.90 1.38 12.29
C ILE A 254 26.05 2.60 11.36
N PRO A 255 26.61 2.46 10.14
CA PRO A 255 26.71 3.58 9.21
C PRO A 255 25.32 4.09 8.78
N PRO A 256 25.09 5.42 8.77
CA PRO A 256 23.84 5.99 8.25
C PRO A 256 23.74 5.86 6.72
N PRO A 257 22.54 5.98 6.13
CA PRO A 257 22.35 6.17 4.70
C PRO A 257 23.19 7.31 4.13
N THR A 258 23.78 7.10 2.96
CA THR A 258 24.55 8.11 2.21
C THR A 258 23.73 8.61 1.01
N SER A 259 24.32 9.47 0.18
CA SER A 259 23.74 9.88 -1.10
C SER A 259 23.55 8.72 -2.10
N GLU A 260 24.10 7.54 -1.84
CA GLU A 260 23.89 6.34 -2.67
C GLU A 260 22.68 5.51 -2.21
N PHE A 261 22.00 5.89 -1.12
CA PHE A 261 20.79 5.21 -0.67
C PHE A 261 19.62 5.53 -1.62
N PRO A 262 18.84 4.54 -2.10
CA PRO A 262 18.75 3.16 -1.61
C PRO A 262 19.62 2.16 -2.38
N ALA A 263 20.27 2.59 -3.47
CA ALA A 263 21.07 1.73 -4.34
C ALA A 263 22.20 1.01 -3.57
N VAL A 264 22.81 1.68 -2.59
CA VAL A 264 23.87 1.12 -1.73
C VAL A 264 23.58 1.44 -0.26
N HIS A 265 23.29 0.42 0.54
CA HIS A 265 23.22 0.53 1.98
C HIS A 265 23.40 -0.82 2.70
N GLY A 266 24.32 -0.85 3.67
CA GLY A 266 24.58 -2.02 4.52
C GLY A 266 23.84 -1.96 5.86
N GLY A 267 24.28 -2.78 6.82
CA GLY A 267 23.78 -2.77 8.19
C GLY A 267 22.54 -3.64 8.43
N TRP A 268 21.89 -3.41 9.56
CA TRP A 268 20.71 -4.17 9.98
C TRP A 268 19.44 -3.66 9.32
N GLN A 269 18.78 -4.51 8.55
CA GLN A 269 17.55 -4.18 7.83
C GLN A 269 16.43 -5.14 8.20
N VAL A 270 15.19 -4.66 8.26
CA VAL A 270 14.01 -5.53 8.44
C VAL A 270 13.77 -6.28 7.13
N VAL A 271 14.31 -7.50 7.01
CA VAL A 271 14.26 -8.30 5.76
C VAL A 271 12.94 -9.06 5.59
N LYS A 272 12.21 -9.30 6.70
CA LYS A 272 10.90 -9.98 6.69
C LYS A 272 9.98 -9.34 7.74
N VAL A 273 8.70 -9.28 7.43
CA VAL A 273 7.65 -8.87 8.37
C VAL A 273 6.53 -9.89 8.40
N SER A 274 6.11 -10.25 9.62
CA SER A 274 4.84 -10.90 9.95
C SER A 274 3.90 -9.87 10.59
N GLN A 275 2.74 -10.29 11.13
CA GLN A 275 1.81 -9.36 11.76
C GLN A 275 2.45 -8.55 12.91
N GLU A 276 2.95 -9.25 13.93
CA GLU A 276 3.50 -8.66 15.16
C GLU A 276 5.03 -8.75 15.24
N HIS A 277 5.68 -9.44 14.31
CA HIS A 277 7.12 -9.70 14.38
C HIS A 277 7.84 -9.31 13.10
N GLY A 278 9.06 -8.81 13.25
CA GLY A 278 9.99 -8.52 12.18
C GLY A 278 11.24 -9.38 12.30
N VAL A 279 11.92 -9.61 11.17
CA VAL A 279 13.25 -10.24 11.16
C VAL A 279 14.25 -9.22 10.65
N LEU A 280 15.22 -8.88 11.49
CA LEU A 280 16.41 -8.15 11.08
C LEU A 280 17.41 -9.12 10.44
N GLY A 281 17.94 -8.73 9.30
CA GLY A 281 19.06 -9.41 8.63
C GLY A 281 20.18 -8.42 8.37
N TRP A 282 21.42 -8.88 8.53
CA TRP A 282 22.61 -8.09 8.20
C TRP A 282 22.82 -8.02 6.69
N LYS A 283 23.11 -6.82 6.18
CA LYS A 283 23.52 -6.56 4.80
C LYS A 283 24.94 -6.03 4.79
N GLY A 284 25.85 -6.76 4.14
CA GLY A 284 27.28 -6.46 4.11
C GLY A 284 28.11 -7.66 4.57
N ASP A 285 29.42 -7.46 4.69
CA ASP A 285 30.33 -8.52 5.08
C ASP A 285 30.09 -8.94 6.54
N ARG A 286 30.22 -10.25 6.80
CA ARG A 286 30.05 -10.82 8.15
C ARG A 286 31.00 -10.22 9.18
N THR A 287 32.22 -9.86 8.76
CA THR A 287 33.23 -9.27 9.65
C THR A 287 32.82 -7.90 10.18
N ASP A 288 31.92 -7.23 9.49
CA ASP A 288 31.44 -5.89 9.84
C ASP A 288 30.13 -5.95 10.64
N GLU A 289 29.59 -7.14 10.88
CA GLU A 289 28.32 -7.36 11.60
C GLU A 289 28.39 -6.76 13.01
N VAL A 290 27.56 -5.74 13.24
CA VAL A 290 27.42 -5.12 14.55
C VAL A 290 26.60 -6.05 15.45
N PRO A 291 27.14 -6.57 16.55
CA PRO A 291 26.47 -7.59 17.35
C PRO A 291 25.26 -7.03 18.09
N LEU A 292 24.13 -7.75 18.00
CA LEU A 292 22.91 -7.50 18.77
C LEU A 292 22.83 -8.42 20.00
N LYS A 293 22.02 -8.04 20.99
CA LYS A 293 21.72 -8.85 22.19
C LYS A 293 20.22 -9.05 22.36
N VAL A 294 19.82 -10.21 22.88
CA VAL A 294 18.43 -10.42 23.31
C VAL A 294 18.08 -9.43 24.43
N GLY A 295 16.91 -8.80 24.31
CA GLY A 295 16.44 -7.71 25.18
C GLY A 295 17.03 -6.33 24.86
N GLN A 296 17.88 -6.21 23.83
CA GLN A 296 18.38 -4.91 23.39
C GLN A 296 17.28 -4.16 22.65
N ARG A 297 17.11 -2.87 23.00
CA ARG A 297 16.28 -1.94 22.25
C ARG A 297 17.01 -1.41 21.05
N VAL A 298 16.31 -1.36 19.92
CA VAL A 298 16.79 -0.71 18.69
C VAL A 298 15.72 0.24 18.17
N ARG A 299 16.13 1.24 17.38
CA ARG A 299 15.23 2.17 16.70
C ARG A 299 15.15 1.78 15.24
N ILE A 300 13.94 1.63 14.70
CA ILE A 300 13.70 1.36 13.29
C ILE A 300 13.21 2.64 12.62
N TRP A 301 13.95 3.12 11.62
CA TRP A 301 13.41 4.10 10.68
C TRP A 301 12.43 3.40 9.75
N PRO A 302 11.16 3.86 9.67
CA PRO A 302 10.18 3.25 8.79
C PRO A 302 10.43 3.64 7.33
N ASN A 303 9.98 2.79 6.41
CA ASN A 303 9.95 3.15 4.99
C ASN A 303 9.02 4.33 4.73
N HIS A 304 7.84 4.33 5.36
CA HIS A 304 6.82 5.34 5.13
C HIS A 304 6.17 5.75 6.46
N SER A 305 6.48 6.97 6.90
CA SER A 305 6.08 7.50 8.22
C SER A 305 4.57 7.67 8.38
N CYS A 306 3.84 8.00 7.31
CA CYS A 306 2.39 8.15 7.37
C CYS A 306 1.69 6.82 7.75
N ILE A 307 2.17 5.72 7.18
CA ILE A 307 1.61 4.37 7.35
C ILE A 307 2.09 3.78 8.67
N ALA A 308 3.39 3.82 8.96
CA ALA A 308 3.91 3.35 10.24
C ALA A 308 3.29 4.14 11.40
N GLY A 309 3.17 5.46 11.26
CA GLY A 309 2.54 6.31 12.27
C GLY A 309 1.05 6.00 12.50
N ALA A 310 0.33 5.44 11.53
CA ALA A 310 -1.09 5.09 11.67
C ALA A 310 -1.33 3.90 12.62
N CYS A 311 -0.31 3.08 12.80
CA CYS A 311 -0.31 1.94 13.72
C CYS A 311 -0.35 2.33 15.20
N TYR A 312 -0.03 3.58 15.53
CA TYR A 312 0.12 4.05 16.91
C TYR A 312 -0.98 5.05 17.28
N ASP A 313 -1.49 4.92 18.50
CA ASP A 313 -2.45 5.86 19.08
C ASP A 313 -1.76 7.13 19.64
N TRP A 314 -0.47 7.02 19.99
CA TRP A 314 0.30 8.07 20.66
C TRP A 314 1.73 8.10 20.10
N TYR A 315 2.33 9.29 20.06
CA TYR A 315 3.75 9.48 19.79
C TYR A 315 4.47 9.88 21.07
N LEU A 316 5.56 9.20 21.39
CA LEU A 316 6.47 9.61 22.46
C LEU A 316 7.46 10.63 21.87
N ILE A 317 7.44 11.85 22.39
CA ILE A 317 8.23 12.96 21.85
C ILE A 317 9.53 13.07 22.62
N VAL A 318 10.65 13.18 21.91
CA VAL A 318 11.98 13.48 22.45
C VAL A 318 12.49 14.78 21.84
N ASP A 319 13.30 15.55 22.58
CA ASP A 319 13.94 16.76 22.05
C ASP A 319 15.41 16.49 21.76
N SER A 320 15.70 16.12 20.50
CA SER A 320 17.05 15.81 20.02
C SER A 320 17.98 17.04 19.93
N ARG A 321 17.44 18.26 20.01
CA ARG A 321 18.24 19.50 19.99
C ARG A 321 18.97 19.76 21.31
N LYS A 322 18.60 19.02 22.36
CA LYS A 322 19.17 19.13 23.70
C LYS A 322 19.83 17.83 24.08
N GLU A 323 21.15 17.90 24.28
CA GLU A 323 22.01 16.76 24.64
C GLU A 323 21.43 15.98 25.84
N GLU A 324 20.91 16.69 26.85
CA GLU A 324 20.38 16.16 28.09
C GLU A 324 19.02 15.45 27.96
N SER A 325 18.22 15.77 26.94
CA SER A 325 16.85 15.23 26.76
C SER A 325 16.66 14.42 25.47
N ARG A 326 17.70 14.23 24.66
CA ARG A 326 17.59 13.53 23.37
C ARG A 326 17.04 12.10 23.44
N ASN A 327 17.16 11.46 24.61
CA ASN A 327 16.70 10.09 24.88
C ASN A 327 15.66 10.06 26.02
N ILE A 328 15.09 11.21 26.38
CA ILE A 328 14.09 11.34 27.44
C ILE A 328 12.79 11.79 26.79
N VAL A 329 11.69 11.10 27.11
CA VAL A 329 10.35 11.52 26.66
C VAL A 329 10.01 12.84 27.33
N VAL A 330 9.81 13.88 26.53
CA VAL A 330 9.46 15.24 26.97
C VAL A 330 7.97 15.53 26.85
N ASP A 331 7.26 14.81 25.98
CA ASP A 331 5.83 14.96 25.75
C ASP A 331 5.22 13.68 25.13
N VAL A 332 3.90 13.59 25.13
CA VAL A 332 3.17 12.51 24.44
C VAL A 332 2.04 13.09 23.61
N TRP A 333 2.10 12.89 22.30
CA TRP A 333 1.10 13.43 21.38
C TRP A 333 0.09 12.37 20.97
N PRO A 334 -1.22 12.54 21.26
CA PRO A 334 -2.24 11.64 20.76
C PRO A 334 -2.44 11.84 19.25
N ARG A 335 -2.52 10.74 18.50
CA ARG A 335 -2.84 10.78 17.06
C ARG A 335 -4.36 10.84 16.89
N TRP A 336 -4.82 11.77 16.06
CA TRP A 336 -6.21 11.77 15.61
C TRP A 336 -6.49 10.56 14.71
N ARG A 337 -7.49 9.75 15.06
CA ARG A 337 -8.02 8.66 14.23
C ARG A 337 -9.37 9.08 13.67
N ALA A 338 -9.47 9.18 12.34
CA ALA A 338 -10.78 9.20 11.69
C ALA A 338 -11.33 7.76 11.67
N PRO A 339 -12.65 7.54 11.85
CA PRO A 339 -13.25 6.24 11.59
C PRO A 339 -13.08 5.91 10.10
N VAL A 340 -12.12 5.03 9.80
CA VAL A 340 -11.84 4.55 8.44
C VAL A 340 -12.88 3.48 8.12
N ALA A 341 -13.93 3.88 7.40
CA ALA A 341 -15.02 3.04 6.90
C ALA A 341 -15.82 2.27 7.98
N TYR A 342 -17.14 2.23 7.82
CA TYR A 342 -17.96 1.34 8.64
C TYR A 342 -17.74 -0.08 8.14
N VAL A 343 -17.07 -0.91 8.94
CA VAL A 343 -17.01 -2.36 8.70
C VAL A 343 -18.40 -2.91 9.01
N ALA A 344 -19.22 -3.09 7.99
CA ALA A 344 -20.50 -3.79 8.13
C ALA A 344 -20.22 -5.26 8.41
N THR A 345 -20.40 -5.67 9.67
CA THR A 345 -20.40 -7.09 10.04
C THR A 345 -21.86 -7.52 10.21
N SER A 346 -22.31 -8.41 9.31
CA SER A 346 -23.67 -8.97 9.19
C SER A 346 -24.65 -8.23 8.25
N PRO A 347 -25.31 -8.94 7.32
CA PRO A 347 -26.35 -8.41 6.43
C PRO A 347 -27.73 -8.24 7.08
N ASP A 348 -27.92 -8.63 8.34
CA ASP A 348 -29.26 -8.79 8.95
C ASP A 348 -29.79 -7.58 9.75
N TYR A 349 -29.17 -6.40 9.65
CA TYR A 349 -29.73 -5.18 10.25
C TYR A 349 -30.09 -4.15 9.18
N PRO A 350 -31.38 -3.77 9.02
CA PRO A 350 -31.73 -2.69 8.12
C PRO A 350 -31.04 -1.41 8.60
N LEU A 351 -30.24 -0.80 7.72
CA LEU A 351 -29.70 0.53 7.87
C LEU A 351 -30.87 1.50 8.04
N GLN A 352 -31.24 1.80 9.29
CA GLN A 352 -32.05 2.98 9.56
C GLN A 352 -31.22 4.20 9.16
N GLN A 353 -31.62 4.81 8.04
CA GLN A 353 -31.24 6.18 7.68
C GLN A 353 -31.73 7.12 8.78
N SER A 354 -30.90 7.35 9.78
CA SER A 354 -30.98 8.55 10.60
C SER A 354 -29.56 9.07 10.79
N CYS A 355 -29.21 10.11 10.04
CA CYS A 355 -28.06 10.96 10.33
C CYS A 355 -28.32 11.67 11.68
N HIS A 356 -27.96 11.01 12.77
CA HIS A 356 -27.66 11.69 14.02
C HIS A 356 -26.15 11.67 14.21
N ILE A 357 -25.54 12.85 14.09
CA ILE A 357 -24.19 13.10 14.62
C ILE A 357 -24.28 12.77 16.11
N PRO A 358 -23.56 11.74 16.62
CA PRO A 358 -23.67 11.40 18.02
C PRO A 358 -23.05 12.51 18.87
N ASN A 359 -23.84 13.09 19.76
CA ASN A 359 -23.33 13.89 20.86
C ASN A 359 -22.34 13.03 21.67
N PHE A 360 -21.13 13.54 21.86
CA PHE A 360 -20.09 12.97 22.70
C PHE A 360 -20.56 12.89 24.15
N HIS A 361 -21.24 11.80 24.54
CA HIS A 361 -21.35 11.31 25.92
C HIS A 361 -22.03 9.92 25.93
N SER A 362 -21.29 8.85 25.61
CA SER A 362 -21.35 7.54 26.27
C SER A 362 -20.54 6.52 25.46
N LEU A 363 -19.49 5.95 26.05
CA LEU A 363 -18.57 4.99 25.43
C LEU A 363 -18.85 3.54 25.89
N ASP A 364 -20.12 3.18 26.12
CA ASP A 364 -20.47 1.87 26.73
C ASP A 364 -21.28 0.93 25.82
N LYS A 365 -21.33 1.15 24.50
CA LYS A 365 -22.14 0.28 23.62
C LYS A 365 -21.51 -0.05 22.28
N TYR A 366 -20.31 -0.62 22.26
CA TYR A 366 -19.85 -1.43 21.13
C TYR A 366 -19.02 -2.61 21.64
N PHE A 367 -19.23 -3.80 21.03
CA PHE A 367 -18.74 -5.14 21.39
C PHE A 367 -19.67 -6.01 22.26
N ALA A 368 -20.56 -6.75 21.59
CA ALA A 368 -21.12 -7.99 22.12
C ALA A 368 -20.46 -9.18 21.38
N PHE A 369 -19.42 -9.77 21.97
CA PHE A 369 -18.96 -11.11 21.59
C PHE A 369 -19.64 -12.14 22.50
N PRO A 370 -20.10 -13.30 21.99
CA PRO A 370 -20.67 -14.34 22.83
C PRO A 370 -19.60 -14.97 23.75
N ILE A 371 -19.83 -14.88 25.06
CA ILE A 371 -18.97 -15.31 26.19
C ILE A 371 -18.80 -16.85 26.28
N SER A 372 -19.01 -17.62 25.21
CA SER A 372 -18.99 -19.09 25.26
C SER A 372 -17.66 -19.75 24.86
N ILE A 373 -16.67 -19.01 24.36
CA ILE A 373 -15.39 -19.59 23.89
C ILE A 373 -14.19 -19.22 24.79
N MET A 374 -14.37 -18.32 25.76
CA MET A 374 -13.28 -17.82 26.62
C MET A 374 -13.13 -18.51 27.99
N LYS A 375 -13.78 -19.66 28.21
CA LYS A 375 -13.76 -20.36 29.51
C LYS A 375 -12.67 -21.42 29.73
N PRO A 376 -12.02 -22.04 28.73
CA PRO A 376 -10.89 -22.95 28.99
C PRO A 376 -9.53 -22.25 29.11
N ILE A 377 -9.36 -21.08 28.48
CA ILE A 377 -8.03 -20.44 28.34
C ILE A 377 -7.71 -19.53 29.54
N LEU A 378 -8.73 -18.95 30.19
CA LEU A 378 -8.54 -18.09 31.36
C LEU A 378 -8.27 -18.88 32.67
N ALA A 379 -8.72 -20.14 32.73
CA ALA A 379 -8.50 -21.00 33.90
C ALA A 379 -7.06 -21.52 34.00
N ALA A 380 -6.34 -21.66 32.87
CA ALA A 380 -4.94 -22.08 32.85
C ALA A 380 -3.96 -20.96 33.24
N PHE A 381 -4.36 -19.69 33.09
CA PHE A 381 -3.47 -18.53 33.33
C PHE A 381 -3.44 -18.05 34.79
N ILE A 382 -4.45 -18.39 35.60
CA ILE A 382 -4.55 -17.96 37.01
C ILE A 382 -3.83 -18.92 37.97
N LEU A 383 -3.45 -20.13 37.51
CA LEU A 383 -2.79 -21.15 38.35
C LEU A 383 -1.25 -21.11 38.33
N SER A 384 -0.60 -20.21 37.56
CA SER A 384 0.88 -20.18 37.50
C SER A 384 1.56 -18.93 38.09
N THR A 385 0.83 -17.96 38.65
CA THR A 385 1.41 -16.66 39.02
C THR A 385 1.03 -16.08 40.38
N CYS A 386 0.64 -16.88 41.40
CA CYS A 386 0.46 -16.35 42.77
C CYS A 386 0.84 -17.31 43.91
N SER A 387 1.53 -16.74 44.91
CA SER A 387 2.04 -17.33 46.16
C SER A 387 0.91 -17.88 47.09
N PRO A 388 1.16 -18.90 47.94
CA PRO A 388 0.12 -19.73 48.57
C PRO A 388 -0.73 -19.06 49.68
N ALA A 389 -0.67 -17.75 49.86
CA ALA A 389 -1.41 -17.06 50.91
C ALA A 389 -2.78 -16.49 50.47
N CYS A 390 -3.10 -16.48 49.16
CA CYS A 390 -4.34 -15.85 48.65
C CYS A 390 -5.51 -16.82 48.40
N SER A 391 -5.32 -18.13 48.60
CA SER A 391 -6.29 -19.16 48.20
C SER A 391 -7.40 -19.46 49.21
N LEU A 392 -7.40 -18.87 50.40
CA LEU A 392 -8.36 -19.25 51.45
C LEU A 392 -9.60 -18.34 51.58
N VAL A 393 -9.62 -17.15 50.98
CA VAL A 393 -10.73 -16.18 51.19
C VAL A 393 -11.72 -16.13 50.02
N LEU A 394 -11.35 -16.59 48.82
CA LEU A 394 -12.29 -16.69 47.67
C LEU A 394 -13.01 -18.05 47.58
N GLY A 395 -12.50 -19.10 48.24
CA GLY A 395 -13.02 -20.48 48.10
C GLY A 395 -14.38 -20.74 48.75
N LEU A 396 -14.88 -19.85 49.60
CA LEU A 396 -16.10 -20.08 50.40
C LEU A 396 -17.38 -19.44 49.82
N ASN A 397 -17.30 -18.61 48.76
CA ASN A 397 -18.47 -17.97 48.17
C ASN A 397 -18.95 -18.57 46.83
N ILE A 398 -18.18 -19.46 46.20
CA ILE A 398 -18.54 -20.07 44.91
C ILE A 398 -19.34 -21.38 45.08
N PHE A 399 -19.24 -22.04 46.25
CA PHE A 399 -19.90 -23.33 46.51
C PHE A 399 -21.40 -23.26 46.81
N ARG A 400 -22.01 -22.07 46.77
CA ARG A 400 -23.45 -21.89 47.03
C ARG A 400 -24.31 -21.71 45.77
N TYR A 401 -23.72 -21.78 44.58
CA TYR A 401 -24.42 -21.53 43.31
C TYR A 401 -24.21 -22.63 42.24
N ILE A 402 -23.82 -23.83 42.66
CA ILE A 402 -23.72 -25.01 41.80
C ILE A 402 -24.60 -26.10 42.39
N GLY A 403 -25.91 -25.93 42.24
CA GLY A 403 -26.92 -26.96 42.41
C GLY A 403 -27.92 -26.80 41.28
N ASP A 404 -28.12 -27.87 40.52
CA ASP A 404 -29.12 -28.04 39.47
C ASP A 404 -28.83 -27.45 38.07
N VAL A 405 -27.97 -28.14 37.29
CA VAL A 405 -28.20 -28.33 35.85
C VAL A 405 -27.69 -29.72 35.43
N GLN A 406 -28.61 -30.60 35.02
CA GLN A 406 -28.33 -31.89 34.38
C GLN A 406 -27.87 -31.66 32.93
N LEU A 407 -26.75 -32.27 32.53
CA LEU A 407 -26.25 -32.31 31.14
C LEU A 407 -26.82 -33.53 30.40
N PRO A 408 -27.42 -33.41 29.21
CA PRO A 408 -27.72 -34.56 28.37
C PRO A 408 -26.50 -34.98 27.53
N LEU A 409 -26.28 -36.30 27.44
CA LEU A 409 -25.31 -36.96 26.56
C LEU A 409 -25.69 -36.81 25.07
N MET A 410 -24.71 -36.48 24.21
CA MET A 410 -24.87 -36.49 22.74
C MET A 410 -24.65 -37.91 22.16
N PRO A 411 -25.46 -38.37 21.20
CA PRO A 411 -25.16 -39.53 20.36
C PRO A 411 -24.40 -39.12 19.07
N PRO A 412 -23.73 -40.06 18.37
CA PRO A 412 -22.90 -39.74 17.21
C PRO A 412 -23.71 -39.45 15.94
N ILE A 413 -23.18 -38.57 15.10
CA ILE A 413 -23.79 -38.08 13.86
C ILE A 413 -23.44 -39.03 12.69
N ASP A 414 -24.47 -39.54 12.01
CA ASP A 414 -24.36 -40.16 10.70
C ASP A 414 -25.48 -39.62 9.77
N LYS A 415 -25.06 -39.02 8.64
CA LYS A 415 -25.77 -38.87 7.34
C LYS A 415 -26.89 -37.80 7.14
N PRO A 416 -27.14 -37.40 5.86
CA PRO A 416 -27.11 -36.00 5.40
C PRO A 416 -28.48 -35.32 5.26
N HIS A 417 -28.53 -33.99 5.39
CA HIS A 417 -29.75 -33.21 5.16
C HIS A 417 -29.69 -32.31 3.92
N HIS A 418 -30.83 -32.32 3.23
CA HIS A 418 -31.20 -31.67 1.99
C HIS A 418 -31.08 -30.14 2.00
N GLN A 419 -30.76 -29.58 0.82
CA GLN A 419 -30.74 -28.15 0.50
C GLN A 419 -32.14 -27.53 0.57
N GLN A 420 -32.27 -26.41 1.29
CA GLN A 420 -33.34 -25.42 1.08
C GLN A 420 -32.76 -24.22 0.29
N PRO A 421 -33.56 -23.55 -0.58
CA PRO A 421 -33.05 -22.52 -1.46
C PRO A 421 -32.81 -21.20 -0.70
N PRO A 422 -31.77 -20.42 -1.03
CA PRO A 422 -31.45 -19.19 -0.32
C PRO A 422 -32.33 -17.99 -0.77
N PRO A 423 -32.48 -16.96 0.08
CA PRO A 423 -33.23 -15.74 -0.23
C PRO A 423 -32.45 -14.84 -1.20
N GLN A 424 -33.18 -14.13 -2.07
CA GLN A 424 -32.63 -13.24 -3.10
C GLN A 424 -32.14 -11.91 -2.50
N GLY A 425 -30.89 -11.52 -2.77
CA GLY A 425 -30.41 -10.13 -2.61
C GLY A 425 -29.08 -9.87 -1.89
N GLN A 426 -28.07 -10.76 -1.96
CA GLN A 426 -26.70 -10.47 -1.49
C GLN A 426 -25.76 -10.30 -2.69
N GLY A 427 -24.85 -9.30 -2.65
CA GLY A 427 -23.82 -9.12 -3.66
C GLY A 427 -23.01 -10.41 -3.82
N GLU A 428 -22.95 -10.92 -5.04
CA GLU A 428 -22.38 -12.24 -5.28
C GLU A 428 -20.85 -12.18 -5.15
N VAL A 429 -20.25 -13.10 -4.38
CA VAL A 429 -18.79 -13.27 -4.27
C VAL A 429 -18.21 -13.48 -5.67
N ILE A 430 -17.11 -12.79 -6.01
CA ILE A 430 -16.45 -12.82 -7.33
C ILE A 430 -15.03 -13.42 -7.27
N LEU A 431 -14.38 -13.59 -8.42
CA LEU A 431 -13.07 -14.24 -8.56
C LEU A 431 -11.96 -13.48 -7.83
N SER A 432 -11.95 -12.14 -7.88
CA SER A 432 -10.96 -11.31 -7.17
C SER A 432 -10.96 -11.56 -5.64
N ASP A 433 -12.12 -11.88 -5.06
CA ASP A 433 -12.29 -12.19 -3.62
C ASP A 433 -11.71 -13.56 -3.19
N VAL A 434 -11.53 -14.48 -4.14
CA VAL A 434 -11.19 -15.89 -3.86
C VAL A 434 -9.79 -16.29 -4.30
N MET A 435 -9.17 -15.57 -5.25
CA MET A 435 -7.86 -15.90 -5.82
C MET A 435 -6.74 -16.10 -4.78
N GLY A 436 -6.77 -15.38 -3.65
CA GLY A 436 -5.76 -15.46 -2.60
C GLY A 436 -6.09 -16.39 -1.42
N ARG A 437 -7.20 -17.14 -1.47
CA ARG A 437 -7.65 -17.97 -0.34
C ARG A 437 -6.85 -19.27 -0.21
N ASP A 438 -6.43 -19.85 -1.33
CA ASP A 438 -5.67 -21.10 -1.35
C ASP A 438 -4.16 -20.84 -1.41
N LYS A 439 -3.46 -21.17 -0.32
CA LYS A 439 -2.01 -20.94 -0.20
C LYS A 439 -1.18 -21.69 -1.24
N SER A 440 -1.70 -22.76 -1.83
CA SER A 440 -0.99 -23.57 -2.81
C SER A 440 -0.82 -22.89 -4.17
N ILE A 441 -1.53 -21.79 -4.43
CA ILE A 441 -1.48 -21.02 -5.69
C ILE A 441 -1.12 -19.54 -5.50
N ASN A 442 -0.70 -19.12 -4.30
CA ASN A 442 -0.44 -17.71 -3.98
C ASN A 442 0.58 -17.02 -4.91
N VAL A 443 1.54 -17.77 -5.47
CA VAL A 443 2.50 -17.21 -6.44
C VAL A 443 1.77 -16.76 -7.70
N PHE A 444 0.91 -17.62 -8.25
CA PHE A 444 0.10 -17.30 -9.43
C PHE A 444 -0.93 -16.20 -9.15
N ALA A 445 -1.56 -16.22 -7.98
CA ALA A 445 -2.49 -15.17 -7.55
C ALA A 445 -1.81 -13.78 -7.42
N GLY A 446 -0.51 -13.76 -7.09
CA GLY A 446 0.30 -12.55 -7.16
C GLY A 446 0.44 -12.06 -8.60
N PHE A 447 0.84 -12.95 -9.52
CA PHE A 447 1.01 -12.58 -10.94
C PHE A 447 -0.29 -12.07 -11.58
N THR A 448 -1.45 -12.59 -11.21
CA THR A 448 -2.73 -12.08 -11.74
C THR A 448 -3.02 -10.63 -11.35
N ARG A 449 -2.50 -10.16 -10.20
CA ARG A 449 -2.63 -8.76 -9.75
C ARG A 449 -1.59 -7.85 -10.41
N ASP A 450 -0.46 -8.40 -10.82
CA ASP A 450 0.57 -7.66 -11.55
C ASP A 450 0.22 -7.42 -13.04
N VAL A 451 -0.93 -7.95 -13.51
CA VAL A 451 -1.42 -7.83 -14.89
C VAL A 451 -2.80 -7.17 -14.90
N GLU A 452 -2.81 -5.86 -15.11
CA GLU A 452 -4.00 -4.98 -15.00
C GLU A 452 -5.23 -5.50 -15.76
N CYS A 453 -5.07 -5.97 -17.01
CA CYS A 453 -6.20 -6.48 -17.79
C CYS A 453 -6.82 -7.76 -17.22
N ILE A 454 -6.03 -8.57 -16.50
CA ILE A 454 -6.51 -9.78 -15.84
C ILE A 454 -7.13 -9.43 -14.51
N GLU A 455 -6.51 -8.55 -13.72
CA GLU A 455 -7.10 -8.05 -12.47
C GLU A 455 -8.49 -7.45 -12.73
N ALA A 456 -8.62 -6.55 -13.69
CA ALA A 456 -9.89 -5.94 -14.08
C ALA A 456 -10.92 -6.99 -14.54
N ARG A 457 -10.49 -8.05 -15.24
CA ARG A 457 -11.36 -9.13 -15.67
C ARG A 457 -11.89 -9.97 -14.50
N LEU A 458 -11.05 -10.25 -13.52
CA LEU A 458 -11.42 -11.06 -12.35
C LEU A 458 -12.33 -10.27 -11.39
N ASP A 459 -12.25 -8.95 -11.42
CA ASP A 459 -13.09 -8.03 -10.64
C ASP A 459 -14.43 -7.69 -11.31
N ASP A 460 -14.56 -7.92 -12.63
CA ASP A 460 -15.81 -7.67 -13.35
C ASP A 460 -16.83 -8.81 -13.12
N SER A 461 -17.87 -8.52 -12.35
CA SER A 461 -18.96 -9.47 -12.03
C SER A 461 -19.77 -9.92 -13.25
N LYS A 462 -19.66 -9.24 -14.39
CA LYS A 462 -20.38 -9.56 -15.64
C LYS A 462 -19.59 -10.48 -16.56
N VAL A 463 -18.33 -10.75 -16.24
CA VAL A 463 -17.39 -11.42 -17.14
C VAL A 463 -16.99 -12.79 -16.60
N ASN A 464 -17.61 -13.83 -17.12
CA ASN A 464 -17.34 -15.20 -16.69
C ASN A 464 -15.95 -15.67 -17.10
N THR A 465 -15.22 -16.24 -16.13
CA THR A 465 -13.81 -16.63 -16.32
C THR A 465 -13.49 -17.93 -15.58
N THR A 466 -12.78 -18.85 -16.24
CA THR A 466 -12.16 -19.99 -15.55
C THR A 466 -10.67 -19.72 -15.43
N VAL A 467 -10.18 -19.63 -14.20
CA VAL A 467 -8.76 -19.41 -13.89
C VAL A 467 -8.07 -20.75 -13.71
N LEU A 468 -7.06 -21.04 -14.52
CA LEU A 468 -6.24 -22.24 -14.43
C LEU A 468 -5.00 -21.92 -13.57
N ALA A 469 -5.12 -22.03 -12.25
CA ALA A 469 -4.08 -21.63 -11.32
C ALA A 469 -3.05 -22.76 -11.09
N PRO A 470 -1.78 -22.63 -11.54
CA PRO A 470 -0.75 -23.61 -11.25
C PRO A 470 -0.41 -23.64 -9.77
N LEU A 471 -0.14 -24.84 -9.25
CA LEU A 471 0.49 -25.00 -7.96
C LEU A 471 1.82 -24.22 -7.91
N ASN A 472 2.16 -23.63 -6.75
CA ASN A 472 3.45 -22.98 -6.53
C ASN A 472 4.61 -23.93 -6.92
N SER A 473 4.49 -25.22 -6.58
CA SER A 473 5.47 -26.24 -6.94
C SER A 473 5.59 -26.50 -8.45
N ALA A 474 4.56 -26.20 -9.24
CA ALA A 474 4.61 -26.31 -10.69
C ALA A 474 5.37 -25.10 -11.30
N ILE A 475 5.16 -23.90 -10.75
CA ILE A 475 5.89 -22.68 -11.14
C ILE A 475 7.38 -22.77 -10.75
N GLU A 476 7.67 -23.28 -9.55
CA GLU A 476 9.06 -23.48 -9.07
C GLU A 476 9.86 -24.48 -9.92
N LYS A 477 9.19 -25.44 -10.56
CA LYS A 477 9.81 -26.44 -11.44
C LYS A 477 10.06 -25.93 -12.86
N LEU A 478 9.61 -24.71 -13.20
CA LEU A 478 9.90 -24.15 -14.51
C LEU A 478 11.42 -24.01 -14.69
N PRO A 479 11.94 -24.30 -15.90
CA PRO A 479 13.37 -24.20 -16.17
C PRO A 479 13.91 -22.77 -16.07
N ARG A 480 13.02 -21.78 -16.00
CA ARG A 480 13.31 -20.34 -15.91
C ARG A 480 12.12 -19.62 -15.28
N LYS A 481 12.28 -18.33 -14.97
CA LYS A 481 11.16 -17.54 -14.43
C LYS A 481 10.07 -17.31 -15.48
N PRO A 482 8.81 -17.15 -15.09
CA PRO A 482 7.70 -16.89 -16.01
C PRO A 482 7.88 -15.65 -16.92
N TRP A 483 8.62 -14.64 -16.45
CA TRP A 483 8.92 -13.40 -17.17
C TRP A 483 10.16 -13.49 -18.09
N GLU A 484 10.84 -14.64 -18.12
CA GLU A 484 12.02 -14.87 -18.96
C GLU A 484 11.68 -15.67 -20.23
N ASP A 485 12.24 -15.28 -21.37
CA ASP A 485 12.07 -15.84 -22.70
C ASP A 485 13.47 -16.10 -23.33
N PRO A 486 13.75 -17.32 -23.80
CA PRO A 486 15.04 -17.71 -24.34
C PRO A 486 15.31 -17.04 -25.69
N ARG A 487 14.27 -16.56 -26.39
CA ARG A 487 14.45 -15.72 -27.58
C ARG A 487 15.09 -14.39 -27.22
N ASP A 488 14.73 -13.82 -26.06
CA ASP A 488 15.29 -12.54 -25.60
C ASP A 488 16.77 -12.73 -25.22
N TYR A 489 17.12 -13.80 -24.49
CA TYR A 489 18.52 -14.15 -24.23
C TYR A 489 19.31 -14.45 -25.50
N GLY A 490 18.69 -15.11 -26.49
CA GLY A 490 19.32 -15.39 -27.78
C GLY A 490 19.59 -14.15 -28.62
N ALA A 491 18.73 -13.11 -28.51
CA ALA A 491 18.86 -11.88 -29.26
C ALA A 491 19.71 -10.80 -28.56
N LEU A 492 19.63 -10.71 -27.23
CA LEU A 492 20.16 -9.60 -26.44
C LEU A 492 21.27 -10.02 -25.45
N GLY A 493 21.57 -11.31 -25.32
CA GLY A 493 22.59 -11.82 -24.41
C GLY A 493 22.09 -11.95 -22.96
N ALA A 494 23.02 -12.13 -22.02
CA ALA A 494 22.69 -12.38 -20.60
C ALA A 494 21.92 -11.22 -19.94
N ASP A 495 22.08 -10.01 -20.47
CA ASP A 495 21.53 -8.76 -19.93
C ASP A 495 20.16 -8.41 -20.57
N ALA A 496 19.52 -9.39 -21.21
CA ALA A 496 18.26 -9.21 -21.94
C ALA A 496 17.11 -8.60 -21.09
N TYR A 497 17.21 -8.60 -19.77
CA TYR A 497 16.21 -8.03 -18.86
C TYR A 497 16.76 -6.91 -17.96
N GLU A 498 17.90 -6.32 -18.31
CA GLU A 498 18.45 -5.15 -17.64
C GLU A 498 17.89 -3.84 -18.23
N GLY A 499 17.84 -2.78 -17.40
CA GLY A 499 17.33 -1.47 -17.79
C GLY A 499 15.82 -1.39 -18.00
N GLU A 500 15.34 -0.22 -18.41
CA GLU A 500 13.91 0.08 -18.64
C GLU A 500 13.31 -0.85 -19.70
N ASP A 501 13.99 -1.00 -20.85
CA ASP A 501 13.54 -1.91 -21.90
C ASP A 501 13.48 -3.38 -21.41
N GLY A 502 14.38 -3.76 -20.49
CA GLY A 502 14.40 -5.09 -19.87
C GLY A 502 13.20 -5.33 -18.97
N LEU A 503 12.83 -4.32 -18.18
CA LEU A 503 11.63 -4.36 -17.33
C LEU A 503 10.36 -4.49 -18.18
N GLU A 504 10.23 -3.70 -19.26
CA GLU A 504 9.08 -3.79 -20.16
C GLU A 504 8.96 -5.17 -20.81
N ARG A 505 10.09 -5.78 -21.22
CA ARG A 505 10.11 -7.15 -21.75
C ARG A 505 9.66 -8.17 -20.71
N ALA A 506 10.15 -8.06 -19.48
CA ALA A 506 9.77 -8.93 -18.38
C ALA A 506 8.27 -8.82 -18.05
N GLN A 507 7.73 -7.60 -17.99
CA GLN A 507 6.30 -7.36 -17.78
C GLN A 507 5.45 -7.94 -18.91
N ARG A 508 5.86 -7.75 -20.18
CA ARG A 508 5.18 -8.34 -21.34
C ARG A 508 5.18 -9.88 -21.31
N ASN A 509 6.30 -10.48 -20.91
CA ASN A 509 6.42 -11.94 -20.81
C ASN A 509 5.58 -12.49 -19.64
N LEU A 510 5.57 -11.81 -18.49
CA LEU A 510 4.71 -12.16 -17.36
C LEU A 510 3.23 -12.07 -17.75
N ARG A 511 2.84 -11.00 -18.45
CA ARG A 511 1.49 -10.85 -18.99
C ARG A 511 1.11 -12.02 -19.89
N ARG A 512 1.96 -12.40 -20.84
CA ARG A 512 1.73 -13.56 -21.72
C ARG A 512 1.55 -14.86 -20.93
N PHE A 513 2.37 -15.06 -19.89
CA PHE A 513 2.27 -16.20 -19.00
C PHE A 513 0.91 -16.24 -18.28
N VAL A 514 0.49 -15.13 -17.67
CA VAL A 514 -0.79 -15.06 -16.94
C VAL A 514 -1.96 -15.24 -17.89
N GLU A 515 -2.00 -14.51 -19.00
CA GLU A 515 -3.08 -14.56 -19.98
C GLU A 515 -3.30 -15.96 -20.57
N ALA A 516 -2.24 -16.78 -20.68
CA ALA A 516 -2.33 -18.18 -21.11
C ALA A 516 -3.07 -19.11 -20.12
N HIS A 517 -3.27 -18.66 -18.88
CA HIS A 517 -3.94 -19.42 -17.83
C HIS A 517 -5.38 -18.92 -17.57
N ILE A 518 -5.86 -17.96 -18.37
CA ILE A 518 -7.19 -17.38 -18.22
C ILE A 518 -8.08 -17.82 -19.38
N VAL A 519 -9.11 -18.59 -19.05
CA VAL A 519 -10.14 -19.03 -20.00
C VAL A 519 -11.34 -18.09 -19.90
N PRO A 520 -11.74 -17.39 -20.98
CA PRO A 520 -12.81 -16.41 -20.93
C PRO A 520 -14.22 -17.03 -20.93
N ARG A 521 -14.37 -18.22 -20.35
CA ARG A 521 -15.62 -18.97 -20.25
C ARG A 521 -15.72 -19.62 -18.87
N SER A 522 -16.90 -19.51 -18.26
CA SER A 522 -17.28 -20.26 -17.06
C SER A 522 -18.82 -20.30 -16.94
N PRO A 523 -19.45 -21.43 -16.55
CA PRO A 523 -18.85 -22.75 -16.41
C PRO A 523 -18.30 -23.25 -17.77
N TRP A 524 -17.21 -24.01 -17.73
CA TRP A 524 -16.53 -24.45 -18.96
C TRP A 524 -16.82 -25.93 -19.27
N PRO A 525 -17.60 -26.24 -20.32
CA PRO A 525 -18.02 -27.62 -20.62
C PRO A 525 -16.87 -28.55 -21.06
N GLU A 526 -17.05 -29.85 -20.85
CA GLU A 526 -16.10 -30.86 -21.32
C GLU A 526 -16.02 -30.88 -22.84
N ASN A 527 -14.82 -31.09 -23.39
CA ASN A 527 -14.52 -31.08 -24.83
C ASN A 527 -14.78 -29.74 -25.55
N ASP A 528 -15.16 -28.68 -24.83
CA ASP A 528 -15.36 -27.36 -25.40
C ASP A 528 -14.03 -26.62 -25.55
N LYS A 529 -13.61 -26.38 -26.79
CA LYS A 529 -12.35 -25.69 -27.11
C LYS A 529 -12.49 -24.19 -26.93
N ALA A 530 -11.74 -23.64 -25.97
CA ALA A 530 -11.69 -22.21 -25.69
C ALA A 530 -10.30 -21.64 -25.99
N GLN A 531 -10.27 -20.45 -26.58
CA GLN A 531 -9.05 -19.64 -26.64
C GLN A 531 -8.87 -18.90 -25.33
N VAL A 532 -7.65 -18.99 -24.79
CA VAL A 532 -7.23 -18.21 -23.63
C VAL A 532 -7.19 -16.73 -23.97
N VAL A 533 -7.23 -15.87 -22.95
CA VAL A 533 -7.22 -14.39 -23.14
C VAL A 533 -5.99 -13.92 -23.91
N GLY A 534 -4.84 -14.60 -23.76
CA GLY A 534 -3.59 -14.27 -24.46
C GLY A 534 -3.57 -14.67 -25.94
N GLY A 535 -4.65 -15.31 -26.43
CA GLY A 535 -4.78 -15.78 -27.81
C GLY A 535 -3.88 -16.99 -28.15
N GLY A 536 -3.85 -17.33 -29.44
CA GLY A 536 -2.85 -18.23 -30.02
C GLY A 536 -3.10 -19.75 -29.91
N ARG A 537 -3.79 -20.24 -28.87
CA ARG A 537 -4.03 -21.69 -28.72
C ARG A 537 -5.39 -22.03 -28.11
N ASP A 538 -6.05 -23.03 -28.71
CA ASP A 538 -7.23 -23.66 -28.15
C ASP A 538 -6.82 -24.65 -27.06
N ILE A 539 -7.43 -24.50 -25.89
CA ILE A 539 -7.38 -25.49 -24.81
C ILE A 539 -8.76 -26.07 -24.58
N TRP A 540 -8.84 -27.29 -24.07
CA TRP A 540 -10.07 -27.96 -23.65
C TRP A 540 -9.76 -28.91 -22.50
N TRP A 541 -10.77 -29.47 -21.87
CA TRP A 541 -10.57 -30.53 -20.88
C TRP A 541 -11.40 -31.76 -21.21
N GLU A 542 -10.88 -32.91 -20.81
CA GLU A 542 -11.49 -34.23 -20.98
C GLU A 542 -11.52 -34.95 -19.63
N SER A 543 -12.56 -35.72 -19.38
CA SER A 543 -12.63 -36.65 -18.26
C SER A 543 -11.87 -37.92 -18.60
N GLN A 544 -10.80 -38.21 -17.85
CA GLN A 544 -10.08 -39.48 -17.94
C GLN A 544 -10.22 -40.22 -16.60
N GLY A 545 -11.19 -41.13 -16.53
CA GLY A 545 -11.59 -41.75 -15.27
C GLY A 545 -12.23 -40.73 -14.32
N ASN A 546 -11.70 -40.60 -13.10
CA ASN A 546 -12.17 -39.63 -12.10
C ASN A 546 -11.38 -38.31 -12.13
N LYS A 547 -10.53 -38.09 -13.14
CA LYS A 547 -9.66 -36.91 -13.24
C LYS A 547 -10.06 -36.04 -14.43
N LYS A 548 -10.02 -34.72 -14.25
CA LYS A 548 -10.11 -33.74 -15.34
C LYS A 548 -8.71 -33.47 -15.88
N ILE A 549 -8.52 -33.66 -17.17
CA ILE A 549 -7.23 -33.47 -17.85
C ILE A 549 -7.36 -32.35 -18.87
N LEU A 550 -6.56 -31.29 -18.70
CA LEU A 550 -6.43 -30.20 -19.67
C LEU A 550 -5.59 -30.66 -20.87
N LYS A 551 -6.15 -30.42 -22.03
CA LYS A 551 -5.57 -30.66 -23.34
C LYS A 551 -5.24 -29.33 -24.01
N PRO A 552 -4.22 -29.31 -24.87
CA PRO A 552 -3.42 -30.46 -25.35
C PRO A 552 -2.24 -30.87 -24.43
N ASP A 553 -1.93 -30.11 -23.38
CA ASP A 553 -0.69 -30.29 -22.59
C ASP A 553 -0.73 -31.45 -21.57
N ASN A 554 -1.86 -32.16 -21.46
CA ASN A 554 -2.08 -33.26 -20.51
C ASN A 554 -1.85 -32.87 -19.04
N ILE A 555 -2.34 -31.70 -18.65
CA ILE A 555 -2.20 -31.19 -17.27
C ILE A 555 -3.39 -31.65 -16.45
N GLU A 556 -3.17 -32.22 -15.28
CA GLU A 556 -4.25 -32.65 -14.40
C GLU A 556 -4.77 -31.47 -13.57
N VAL A 557 -6.10 -31.31 -13.55
CA VAL A 557 -6.79 -30.43 -12.60
C VAL A 557 -6.88 -31.17 -11.27
N VAL A 558 -6.13 -30.68 -10.29
CA VAL A 558 -6.04 -31.25 -8.95
C VAL A 558 -7.33 -31.04 -8.19
N ASN A 559 -7.91 -29.83 -8.31
CA ASN A 559 -9.16 -29.46 -7.66
C ASN A 559 -9.80 -28.25 -8.34
N VAL A 560 -11.12 -28.11 -8.26
CA VAL A 560 -11.83 -26.85 -8.52
C VAL A 560 -12.03 -26.18 -7.15
N ALA A 561 -11.15 -25.25 -6.82
CA ALA A 561 -11.02 -24.70 -5.47
C ALA A 561 -12.13 -23.73 -5.09
N SER A 562 -12.72 -23.05 -6.07
CA SER A 562 -13.82 -22.11 -5.84
C SER A 562 -14.68 -21.98 -7.08
N SER A 563 -15.99 -21.86 -6.87
CA SER A 563 -16.99 -21.50 -7.87
C SER A 563 -17.77 -20.32 -7.30
N VAL A 564 -17.75 -19.22 -8.04
CA VAL A 564 -18.22 -17.88 -7.66
C VAL A 564 -19.04 -17.29 -8.80
N SER A 565 -19.68 -16.13 -8.62
CA SER A 565 -20.66 -15.62 -9.61
C SER A 565 -20.07 -15.38 -10.99
N ASN A 566 -18.87 -14.83 -11.06
CA ASN A 566 -18.17 -14.57 -12.32
C ASN A 566 -17.15 -15.67 -12.70
N GLY A 567 -17.22 -16.86 -12.09
CA GLY A 567 -16.60 -18.06 -12.63
C GLY A 567 -15.91 -19.00 -11.63
N GLU A 568 -14.81 -19.63 -12.05
CA GLU A 568 -14.20 -20.73 -11.29
C GLU A 568 -12.67 -20.64 -11.21
N VAL A 569 -12.10 -21.13 -10.10
CA VAL A 569 -10.64 -21.30 -9.92
C VAL A 569 -10.31 -22.79 -9.92
N TRP A 570 -9.58 -23.22 -10.94
CA TRP A 570 -9.14 -24.60 -11.15
C TRP A 570 -7.65 -24.70 -10.82
N ILE A 571 -7.31 -25.46 -9.80
CA ILE A 571 -5.92 -25.71 -9.40
C ILE A 571 -5.35 -26.81 -10.28
N ILE A 572 -4.22 -26.54 -10.94
CA ILE A 572 -3.59 -27.47 -11.88
C ILE A 572 -2.17 -27.84 -11.43
N ASN A 573 -1.75 -29.08 -11.69
CA ASN A 573 -0.44 -29.59 -11.26
C ASN A 573 0.71 -29.29 -12.23
N GLY A 574 0.43 -28.56 -13.31
CA GLY A 574 1.38 -28.14 -14.34
C GLY A 574 1.14 -26.69 -14.73
N VAL A 575 1.84 -26.24 -15.78
CA VAL A 575 1.76 -24.88 -16.31
C VAL A 575 1.27 -24.98 -17.76
N VAL A 576 0.25 -24.21 -18.10
CA VAL A 576 -0.27 -24.13 -19.48
C VAL A 576 0.83 -23.55 -20.37
N ASN A 577 1.08 -24.17 -21.52
CA ASN A 577 2.14 -23.70 -22.41
C ASN A 577 1.82 -22.28 -22.92
N TYR A 578 2.80 -21.38 -22.76
CA TYR A 578 2.72 -19.94 -23.00
C TYR A 578 3.83 -19.45 -23.94
N ALA A 579 4.48 -20.36 -24.66
CA ALA A 579 5.64 -20.10 -25.52
C ALA A 579 5.26 -19.52 -26.89
#